data_AF-F3KIC4-F1
#
_entry.id   AF-F3KIC4-F1
#
_cell.length_a   1.000
_cell.length_b   1.000
_cell.length_c   1.000
_cell.angle_alpha   90.00
_cell.angle_beta   90.00
_cell.angle_gamma   90.00
#
_symmetry.space_group_name_H-M   'P 1'
#
loop_
_entity.id
_entity.type
_entity.pdbx_description
1 polymer ?
#
loop_
_entity_poly.entity_id
_entity_poly.type
_entity_poly.pdbx_seq_one_letter_code
_entity_poly.pdbx_strand_id
1 'polypeptide(L)' 'MTTPKTRKISSDELKRLQKNEKVRITARRKAQKVGKSIATDKSKPKTTKPTRPARKVTKKRASIR' A
#
# COMPACT_ATOMS: atom_id res chain seq x y z
N MET A 1 -13.68 -3.09 25.06
CA MET A 1 -12.93 -2.09 24.27
C MET A 1 -12.36 -1.05 25.23
N THR A 2 -11.18 -1.29 25.78
CA THR A 2 -10.46 -0.32 26.63
C THR A 2 -9.68 0.63 25.72
N THR A 3 -10.07 1.90 25.68
CA THR A 3 -9.30 2.92 24.98
C THR A 3 -8.03 3.20 25.80
N PRO A 4 -6.83 3.17 25.20
CA PRO A 4 -5.61 3.51 25.93
C PRO A 4 -5.71 4.96 26.42
N LYS A 5 -5.21 5.22 27.64
CA LYS A 5 -5.10 6.57 28.22
C LYS A 5 -4.45 7.50 27.19
N THR A 6 -5.23 8.41 26.61
CA THR A 6 -4.71 9.40 25.67
C THR A 6 -3.82 10.38 26.43
N ARG A 7 -2.60 10.60 25.95
CA ARG A 7 -1.74 11.67 26.48
C ARG A 7 -2.45 12.99 26.25
N LYS A 8 -2.50 13.86 27.27
CA LYS A 8 -3.04 15.22 27.08
C LYS A 8 -2.11 15.97 26.14
N ILE A 9 -2.64 16.37 24.99
CA ILE A 9 -1.93 17.15 23.97
C ILE A 9 -2.13 18.64 24.32
N SER A 10 -1.08 19.45 24.21
CA SER A 10 -1.19 20.90 24.40
C SER A 10 -2.00 21.54 23.26
N SER A 11 -2.63 22.70 23.51
CA SER A 11 -3.39 23.43 22.48
C SER A 11 -2.52 23.79 21.26
N ASP A 12 -1.27 24.15 21.49
CA ASP A 12 -0.32 24.50 20.44
C ASP A 12 0.06 23.30 19.58
N GLU A 13 0.28 22.14 20.20
CA GLU A 13 0.57 20.89 19.50
C GLU A 13 -0.64 20.44 18.67
N LEU A 14 -1.86 20.57 19.21
CA LEU A 14 -3.09 20.29 18.48
C LEU A 14 -3.24 21.21 17.26
N LYS A 15 -2.96 22.51 17.40
CA LYS A 15 -2.98 23.48 16.30
C LYS A 15 -1.94 23.15 15.22
N ARG A 16 -0.73 22.71 15.62
CA ARG A 16 0.31 22.25 14.69
C ARG A 16 -0.14 21.00 13.91
N LEU A 17 -0.69 20.00 14.60
CA LEU A 17 -1.20 18.78 13.98
C LEU A 17 -2.33 19.06 12.98
N GLN A 18 -3.28 19.93 13.33
CA GLN A 18 -4.34 20.34 12.42
C GLN A 18 -3.83 21.06 11.17
N LYS A 19 -2.84 21.95 11.32
CA LYS A 19 -2.19 22.60 10.16
C LYS A 19 -1.52 21.58 9.25
N ASN A 20 -0.77 20.64 9.82
CA ASN A 20 -0.08 19.60 9.06
C ASN A 20 -1.05 18.68 8.31
N GLU A 21 -2.19 18.33 8.92
CA GLU A 21 -3.19 17.50 8.25
C GLU A 21 -3.87 18.24 7.08
N LYS A 22 -4.14 19.54 7.22
CA LYS A 22 -4.63 20.37 6.10
C LYS A 22 -3.67 20.35 4.91
N VAL A 23 -2.37 20.51 5.17
CA VAL A 23 -1.33 20.45 4.11
C VAL A 23 -1.33 19.08 3.43
N ARG A 24 -1.38 17.99 4.22
CA ARG A 24 -1.40 16.62 3.72
C ARG A 24 -2.63 16.34 2.83
N ILE A 25 -3.81 16.80 3.22
CA ILE A 25 -5.05 16.65 2.43
C ILE A 25 -4.95 17.42 1.11
N THR A 26 -4.45 18.65 1.14
CA THR A 26 -4.28 19.46 -0.08
C THR A 26 -3.30 18.80 -1.06
N ALA A 27 -2.16 18.33 -0.56
CA ALA A 27 -1.20 17.59 -1.37
C ALA A 27 -1.82 16.31 -1.98
N ARG A 28 -2.62 15.58 -1.19
CA ARG A 28 -3.38 14.39 -1.67
C ARG A 28 -4.32 14.72 -2.81
N ARG A 29 -5.13 15.78 -2.66
CA ARG A 29 -6.08 16.20 -3.70
C ARG A 29 -5.37 16.61 -4.99
N LYS A 30 -4.27 17.37 -4.88
CA LYS A 30 -3.44 17.76 -6.03
C LYS A 30 -2.83 16.54 -6.74
N ALA A 31 -2.27 15.60 -6.00
CA ALA A 31 -1.69 14.38 -6.56
C ALA A 31 -2.76 13.53 -7.29
N GLN A 32 -3.91 13.31 -6.65
CA GLN A 32 -5.03 12.55 -7.24
C GLN A 32 -5.54 13.17 -8.54
N LYS A 33 -5.61 14.51 -8.63
CA LYS A 33 -6.02 15.21 -9.86
C LYS A 33 -5.09 14.91 -11.05
N VAL A 34 -3.82 14.65 -10.80
CA VAL A 34 -2.81 14.31 -11.82
C VAL A 34 -2.68 12.78 -12.00
N GLY A 35 -3.57 11.99 -11.41
CA GLY A 35 -3.53 10.52 -11.47
C GLY A 35 -2.39 9.89 -10.65
N LYS A 36 -1.66 10.68 -9.85
CA LYS A 36 -0.63 10.19 -8.93
C LYS A 36 -1.28 9.83 -7.59
N SER A 37 -1.18 8.57 -7.16
CA SER A 37 -1.62 8.20 -5.82
C SER A 37 -0.49 8.50 -4.81
N ILE A 38 -0.81 8.98 -3.61
CA ILE A 38 0.21 9.11 -2.54
C ILE A 38 0.75 7.71 -2.13
N ALA A 39 -0.01 6.64 -2.37
CA ALA A 39 0.42 5.28 -2.10
C ALA A 39 1.47 4.76 -3.12
N THR A 40 1.56 5.35 -4.31
CA THR A 40 2.48 4.89 -5.38
C THR A 40 3.90 5.43 -5.25
N ASP A 41 4.16 6.37 -4.32
CA ASP A 41 5.52 6.83 -4.02
C ASP A 41 6.31 5.88 -3.12
N LYS A 42 5.62 4.95 -2.45
CA LYS A 42 6.28 3.73 -2.01
C LYS A 42 6.36 2.85 -3.24
N SER A 43 7.54 2.72 -3.84
CA SER A 43 7.81 1.63 -4.78
C SER A 43 7.17 0.38 -4.20
N LYS A 44 6.12 -0.15 -4.86
CA LYS A 44 5.53 -1.42 -4.42
C LYS A 44 6.70 -2.39 -4.26
N PRO A 45 6.88 -3.07 -3.11
CA PRO A 45 7.92 -4.09 -3.02
C PRO A 45 7.69 -5.01 -4.21
N LYS A 46 8.71 -5.16 -5.06
CA LYS A 46 8.61 -6.00 -6.25
C LYS A 46 8.14 -7.36 -5.75
N THR A 47 6.90 -7.72 -6.03
CA THR A 47 6.37 -9.04 -5.71
C THR A 47 7.13 -10.00 -6.61
N THR A 48 8.17 -10.62 -6.06
CA THR A 48 8.82 -11.78 -6.66
C THR A 48 7.74 -12.85 -6.77
N LYS A 49 7.15 -13.00 -7.97
CA LYS A 49 6.25 -14.10 -8.25
C LYS A 49 7.01 -15.39 -7.91
N PRO A 50 6.46 -16.29 -7.08
CA PRO A 50 7.15 -17.54 -6.79
C PRO A 50 7.36 -18.29 -8.10
N THR A 51 8.60 -18.72 -8.35
CA THR A 51 8.98 -19.48 -9.54
C THR A 51 8.21 -20.79 -9.53
N ARG A 52 7.11 -20.89 -10.31
CA ARG A 52 6.38 -22.16 -10.44
C ARG A 52 7.27 -23.13 -11.22
N PRO A 53 7.57 -24.33 -10.69
CA PRO A 53 8.29 -25.33 -11.46
C PRO A 53 7.49 -25.68 -12.71
N ALA A 54 8.18 -25.75 -13.85
CA ALA A 54 7.57 -26.17 -15.10
C ALA A 54 6.95 -27.56 -14.90
N ARG A 55 5.66 -27.70 -15.23
CA ARG A 55 4.97 -28.99 -15.20
C ARG A 55 5.72 -29.90 -16.18
N LYS A 56 6.38 -30.95 -15.69
CA LYS A 56 7.06 -31.93 -16.54
C LYS A 56 6.08 -32.36 -17.62
N VAL A 57 6.47 -32.22 -18.89
CA VAL A 57 5.65 -32.66 -20.03
C VAL A 57 5.44 -34.16 -19.83
N THR A 58 4.23 -34.56 -19.45
CA THR A 58 3.86 -35.97 -19.42
C THR A 58 3.95 -36.45 -20.85
N LYS A 59 4.97 -37.27 -21.17
CA LYS A 59 5.10 -37.94 -22.47
C LYS A 59 3.73 -38.56 -22.78
N LYS A 60 3.14 -38.22 -23.93
CA LYS A 60 1.85 -38.78 -24.33
C LYS A 60 1.97 -40.31 -24.28
N ARG A 61 1.02 -40.98 -23.62
CA ARG A 61 0.94 -42.44 -23.68
C ARG A 61 0.67 -42.81 -25.14
N ALA A 62 1.54 -43.65 -25.72
CA ALA A 62 1.31 -44.21 -27.04
C ALA A 62 -0.01 -44.97 -27.00
N SER A 63 -0.94 -44.65 -27.91
CA SER A 63 -2.13 -45.45 -28.12
C SER A 63 -1.68 -46.80 -28.67
N ILE A 64 -1.80 -47.86 -27.87
CA ILE A 64 -1.62 -49.23 -28.36
C ILE A 64 -2.83 -49.51 -29.25
N ARG A 65 -2.55 -49.98 -30.47
CA ARG A 65 -3.53 -50.21 -31.53
C ARG A 65 -4.30 -51.50 -31.29
#